data_AF-A0A2N6NZ03-F1
#
_entry.id   AF-A0A2N6NZ03-F1
#
_cell.length_a   1.000
_cell.length_b   1.000
_cell.length_c   1.000
_cell.angle_alpha   90.00
_cell.angle_beta   90.00
_cell.angle_gamma   90.00
#
_symmetry.space_group_name_H-M   'P 1'
#
loop_
_entity.id
_entity.type
_entity.pdbx_description
1 polymer ?
#
loop_
_entity_poly.entity_id
_entity_poly.type
_entity_poly.pdbx_seq_one_letter_code
_entity_poly.pdbx_strand_id
1 'polypeptide(L)'
;MFDVALKIVEFYNPEAAAALGPTARTWKGPITHDLSEAAYQAIHNAEVTSESAYSQIEPLMVGPLAALVMPAVSPIHLAAALSILSPAPSRFPAPTRKKSPGYHDPICQNGLAKLTLVGGRIEGKVFDQAGVNWIGGISGGLDGLRAQLVHVLQSAGLGITATLEGGSKNLWLALEGRKEQLKEG
;
A
#
# COMPACT_ATOMS: atom_id res chain seq x y z
N MET A 1 16.73 7.37 -16.55
CA MET A 1 17.43 6.27 -15.85
C MET A 1 16.50 5.55 -14.87
N PHE A 2 15.86 6.25 -13.91
CA PHE A 2 14.89 5.61 -13.01
C PHE A 2 13.72 4.95 -13.75
N ASP A 3 13.21 5.60 -14.80
CA ASP A 3 12.21 5.05 -15.72
C ASP A 3 12.60 3.67 -16.29
N VAL A 4 13.82 3.57 -16.85
CA VAL A 4 14.36 2.33 -17.42
C VAL A 4 14.55 1.26 -16.34
N ALA A 5 14.99 1.65 -15.14
CA ALA A 5 15.16 0.70 -14.04
C ALA A 5 13.83 0.04 -13.64
N LEU A 6 12.72 0.77 -13.65
CA LEU A 6 11.40 0.19 -13.38
C LEU A 6 10.95 -0.78 -14.47
N LYS A 7 11.23 -0.47 -15.75
CA LYS A 7 10.99 -1.40 -16.86
C LYS A 7 11.79 -2.70 -16.70
N ILE A 8 13.07 -2.62 -16.31
CA ILE A 8 13.90 -3.80 -16.04
C ILE A 8 13.25 -4.64 -14.92
N VAL A 9 12.92 -4.03 -13.79
CA VAL A 9 12.36 -4.75 -12.63
C VAL A 9 11.02 -5.43 -12.94
N GLU A 10 10.24 -4.89 -13.86
CA GLU A 10 8.91 -5.42 -14.17
C GLU A 10 8.90 -6.45 -15.30
N PHE A 11 9.63 -6.21 -16.39
CA PHE A 11 9.55 -7.03 -17.59
C PHE A 11 10.69 -8.02 -17.76
N TYR A 12 11.81 -7.82 -17.05
CA TYR A 12 12.97 -8.70 -17.18
C TYR A 12 13.05 -9.69 -16.01
N ASN A 13 13.04 -10.99 -16.35
CA ASN A 13 13.29 -12.06 -15.40
C ASN A 13 14.65 -12.73 -15.69
N PRO A 14 15.65 -12.59 -14.78
CA PRO A 14 16.99 -13.12 -14.99
C PRO A 14 17.03 -14.66 -15.00
N GLU A 15 16.11 -15.34 -14.32
CA GLU A 15 16.05 -16.81 -14.30
C GLU A 15 15.54 -17.36 -15.63
N ALA A 16 14.50 -16.73 -16.18
CA ALA A 16 13.99 -17.06 -17.50
C ALA A 16 15.03 -16.77 -18.59
N ALA A 17 15.77 -15.66 -18.46
CA ALA A 17 16.87 -15.33 -19.35
C ALA A 17 18.00 -16.37 -19.27
N ALA A 18 18.40 -16.82 -18.08
CA ALA A 18 19.45 -17.83 -17.92
C ALA A 18 19.13 -19.17 -18.62
N ALA A 19 17.84 -19.54 -18.66
CA ALA A 19 17.35 -20.78 -19.28
C ALA A 19 17.30 -20.70 -20.81
N LEU A 20 17.27 -19.51 -21.40
CA LEU A 20 17.21 -19.32 -22.85
C LEU A 20 18.56 -19.65 -23.51
N GLY A 21 18.53 -20.58 -24.47
CA GLY A 21 19.68 -20.95 -25.31
C GLY A 21 20.44 -19.79 -25.99
N PRO A 22 19.79 -18.70 -26.46
CA PRO A 22 20.49 -17.59 -27.10
C PRO A 22 21.20 -16.63 -26.13
N THR A 23 21.11 -16.80 -24.81
CA THR A 23 21.78 -15.87 -23.89
C THR A 23 23.30 -16.01 -23.95
N ALA A 24 23.99 -14.87 -24.03
CA ALA A 24 25.44 -14.83 -24.01
C ALA A 24 25.96 -15.44 -22.69
N ARG A 25 26.90 -16.39 -22.80
CA ARG A 25 27.50 -17.09 -21.66
C ARG A 25 28.99 -16.79 -21.59
N THR A 26 29.48 -16.57 -20.38
CA THR A 26 30.92 -16.50 -20.09
C THR A 26 31.36 -17.77 -19.39
N TRP A 27 32.66 -17.89 -19.13
CA TRP A 27 33.22 -18.94 -18.27
C TRP A 27 32.56 -19.02 -16.87
N LYS A 28 31.99 -17.91 -16.38
CA LYS A 28 31.32 -17.83 -15.07
C LYS A 28 29.80 -18.09 -15.13
N GLY A 29 29.23 -18.34 -16.30
CA GLY A 29 27.80 -18.57 -16.49
C GLY A 29 27.10 -17.57 -17.42
N PRO A 30 25.76 -17.63 -17.53
CA PRO A 30 24.97 -16.76 -18.38
C PRO A 30 25.01 -15.30 -17.89
N ILE A 31 25.08 -14.36 -18.84
CA ILE A 31 25.12 -12.92 -18.58
C ILE A 31 23.68 -12.42 -18.38
N THR A 32 23.22 -12.36 -17.13
CA THR A 32 21.82 -12.04 -16.78
C THR A 32 21.65 -10.79 -15.92
N HIS A 33 22.69 -9.97 -15.78
CA HIS A 33 22.62 -8.71 -15.03
C HIS A 33 21.78 -7.65 -15.76
N ASP A 34 21.39 -6.60 -15.05
CA ASP A 34 20.46 -5.56 -15.54
C ASP A 34 20.96 -4.75 -16.75
N LEU A 35 22.29 -4.71 -16.96
CA LEU A 35 22.93 -4.04 -18.11
C LEU A 35 23.21 -5.00 -19.28
N SER A 36 22.70 -6.24 -19.22
CA SER A 36 22.90 -7.23 -20.27
C SER A 36 22.10 -6.91 -21.52
N GLU A 37 22.57 -7.41 -22.67
CA GLU A 37 21.82 -7.33 -23.92
C GLU A 37 20.46 -8.05 -23.83
N ALA A 38 20.39 -9.12 -23.04
CA ALA A 38 19.13 -9.84 -22.78
C ALA A 38 18.12 -8.95 -22.05
N ALA A 39 18.54 -8.18 -21.04
CA ALA A 39 17.67 -7.23 -20.35
C ALA A 39 17.21 -6.10 -21.29
N TYR A 40 18.11 -5.60 -22.13
CA TYR A 40 17.78 -4.58 -23.13
C TYR A 40 16.73 -5.07 -24.14
N GLN A 41 16.94 -6.25 -24.73
CA GLN A 41 16.00 -6.85 -25.69
C GLN A 41 14.65 -7.18 -25.04
N ALA A 42 14.65 -7.68 -23.80
CA ALA A 42 13.42 -7.98 -23.07
C ALA A 42 12.55 -6.73 -22.87
N ILE A 43 13.15 -5.59 -22.54
CA ILE A 43 12.42 -4.33 -22.32
C ILE A 43 12.01 -3.66 -23.63
N HIS A 44 12.87 -3.74 -24.65
CA HIS A 44 12.57 -3.15 -25.95
C HIS A 44 11.41 -3.86 -26.65
N ASN A 45 11.33 -5.18 -26.48
CA ASN A 45 10.28 -6.01 -27.07
C ASN A 45 9.07 -6.19 -26.14
N ALA A 46 9.10 -5.67 -24.91
CA ALA A 46 7.99 -5.78 -23.97
C ALA A 46 6.82 -4.91 -24.41
N GLU A 47 5.66 -5.54 -24.58
CA GLU A 47 4.41 -4.81 -24.73
C GLU A 47 3.97 -4.24 -23.37
N VAL A 48 3.98 -2.92 -23.24
CA VAL A 48 3.50 -2.25 -22.03
C VAL A 48 1.97 -2.30 -22.02
N THR A 49 1.43 -3.24 -21.24
CA THR A 49 -0.01 -3.30 -21.00
C THR A 49 -0.44 -2.21 -20.02
N SER A 50 -1.65 -1.67 -20.19
CA SER A 50 -2.21 -0.61 -19.34
C SER A 50 -2.44 -1.04 -17.88
N GLU A 51 -2.44 -2.34 -17.60
CA GLU A 51 -2.56 -2.90 -16.25
C GLU A 51 -1.21 -3.05 -15.53
N SER A 52 -0.09 -2.86 -16.24
CA SER A 52 1.25 -2.94 -15.65
C SER A 52 1.47 -1.85 -14.59
N ALA A 53 2.20 -2.17 -13.53
CA ALA A 53 2.55 -1.22 -12.48
C ALA A 53 3.44 -0.09 -13.03
N TYR A 54 4.23 -0.38 -14.07
CA TYR A 54 5.00 0.59 -14.82
C TYR A 54 4.10 1.61 -15.51
N SER A 55 3.06 1.17 -16.23
CA SER A 55 2.14 2.10 -16.93
C SER A 55 1.44 3.05 -15.97
N GLN A 56 1.13 2.60 -14.75
CA GLN A 56 0.50 3.44 -13.74
C GLN A 56 1.44 4.50 -13.16
N ILE A 57 2.75 4.26 -13.15
CA ILE A 57 3.74 5.16 -12.56
C ILE A 57 4.42 6.06 -13.61
N GLU A 58 4.43 5.66 -14.89
CA GLU A 58 5.02 6.40 -16.01
C GLU A 58 4.57 7.88 -16.08
N PRO A 59 3.28 8.23 -15.92
CA PRO A 59 2.86 9.63 -15.92
C PRO A 59 3.44 10.44 -14.76
N LEU A 60 3.75 9.79 -13.64
CA LEU A 60 4.36 10.41 -12.47
C LEU A 60 5.87 10.62 -12.65
N MET A 61 6.46 10.02 -13.69
CA MET A 61 7.90 10.04 -13.94
C MET A 61 8.37 11.21 -14.83
N VAL A 62 7.47 12.14 -15.15
CA VAL A 62 7.78 13.32 -15.96
C VAL A 62 8.24 14.49 -15.08
N GLY A 63 9.52 14.83 -15.16
CA GLY A 63 10.10 16.02 -14.50
C GLY A 63 11.11 15.70 -13.39
N PRO A 64 11.48 16.69 -12.56
CA PRO A 64 12.41 16.51 -11.46
C PRO A 64 11.72 15.76 -10.31
N LEU A 65 12.24 14.59 -9.97
CA LEU A 65 11.65 13.70 -8.96
C LEU A 65 12.65 13.37 -7.87
N ALA A 66 12.13 13.24 -6.65
CA ALA A 66 12.86 12.74 -5.50
C ALA A 66 12.09 11.57 -4.90
N ALA A 67 12.79 10.48 -4.60
CA ALA A 67 12.21 9.30 -3.98
C ALA A 67 12.63 9.20 -2.52
N LEU A 68 11.65 9.00 -1.63
CA LEU A 68 11.89 8.58 -0.26
C LEU A 68 11.81 7.05 -0.21
N VAL A 69 12.96 6.39 -0.04
CA VAL A 69 13.03 4.93 0.03
C VAL A 69 13.19 4.50 1.49
N MET A 70 12.32 3.59 1.93
CA MET A 70 12.44 2.93 3.22
C MET A 70 12.76 1.45 3.01
N PRO A 71 13.66 0.85 3.81
CA PRO A 71 14.05 -0.55 3.64
C PRO A 71 12.96 -1.54 4.02
N ALA A 72 12.02 -1.13 4.88
CA ALA A 72 10.89 -1.95 5.31
C ALA A 72 9.62 -1.10 5.38
N VAL A 73 8.47 -1.73 5.15
CA VAL A 73 7.16 -1.09 5.26
C VAL A 73 6.83 -0.91 6.76
N SER A 74 7.13 0.27 7.28
CA SER A 74 6.78 0.65 8.65
C SER A 74 5.88 1.89 8.63
N PRO A 75 4.57 1.75 8.91
CA PRO A 75 3.64 2.88 8.93
C PRO A 75 4.05 4.00 9.88
N ILE A 76 4.73 3.69 10.99
CA ILE A 76 5.21 4.68 11.96
C ILE A 76 6.28 5.59 11.34
N HIS A 77 7.25 4.99 10.64
CA HIS A 77 8.31 5.75 9.97
C HIS A 77 7.75 6.54 8.78
N LEU A 78 6.79 5.95 8.06
CA LEU A 78 6.09 6.62 6.97
C LEU A 78 5.31 7.84 7.48
N ALA A 79 4.53 7.70 8.55
CA ALA A 79 3.78 8.78 9.17
C ALA A 79 4.68 9.91 9.66
N ALA A 80 5.81 9.57 10.27
CA ALA A 80 6.80 10.56 10.69
C ALA A 80 7.38 11.32 9.49
N ALA A 81 7.73 10.63 8.41
CA ALA A 81 8.23 11.28 7.20
C ALA A 81 7.16 12.16 6.53
N LEU A 82 5.91 11.69 6.44
CA LEU A 82 4.79 12.47 5.89
C LEU A 82 4.49 13.72 6.72
N SER A 83 4.57 13.63 8.06
CA SER A 83 4.37 14.79 8.93
C SER A 83 5.36 15.94 8.68
N ILE A 84 6.52 15.63 8.10
CA ILE A 84 7.56 16.61 7.76
C ILE A 84 7.41 17.07 6.31
N LEU A 85 7.34 16.12 5.37
CA LEU A 85 7.42 16.37 3.93
C LEU A 85 6.09 16.82 3.30
N SER A 86 4.97 16.28 3.76
CA SER A 86 3.63 16.59 3.24
C SER A 86 2.61 16.59 4.39
N PRO A 87 2.67 17.59 5.28
CA PRO A 87 1.82 17.63 6.45
C PRO A 87 0.35 17.77 6.05
N ALA A 88 -0.49 16.85 6.56
CA ALA A 88 -1.94 16.86 6.35
C ALA A 88 -2.61 17.13 7.71
N PRO A 89 -3.24 18.30 7.93
CA PRO A 89 -3.67 18.75 9.27
C PRO A 89 -4.56 17.76 10.04
N SER A 90 -5.35 16.96 9.32
CA SER A 90 -6.28 16.00 9.93
C SER A 90 -5.65 14.65 10.30
N ARG A 91 -4.53 14.24 9.68
CA ARG A 91 -3.95 12.89 9.86
C ARG A 91 -2.48 12.90 10.26
N PHE A 92 -1.70 13.83 9.71
CA PHE A 92 -0.26 13.97 9.95
C PHE A 92 0.03 15.41 10.35
N PRO A 93 -0.12 15.76 11.64
CA PRO A 93 0.10 17.12 12.10
C PRO A 93 1.58 17.51 11.94
N ALA A 94 1.82 18.71 11.42
CA ALA A 94 3.17 19.27 11.35
C ALA A 94 3.77 19.39 12.76
N PRO A 95 5.10 19.23 12.90
CA PRO A 95 5.72 19.26 14.21
C PRO A 95 5.68 20.68 14.80
N THR A 96 5.41 20.77 16.10
CA THR A 96 5.16 22.05 16.77
C THR A 96 6.44 22.89 16.90
N ARG A 97 6.31 24.22 16.84
CA ARG A 97 7.44 25.17 16.98
C ARG A 97 8.26 24.95 18.24
N LYS A 98 7.61 24.53 19.34
CA LYS A 98 8.27 24.26 20.62
C LYS A 98 9.15 23.00 20.57
N LYS A 99 8.73 21.96 19.84
CA LYS A 99 9.44 20.67 19.78
C LYS A 99 10.54 20.68 18.73
N SER A 100 10.32 21.35 17.60
CA SER A 100 11.28 21.41 16.49
C SER A 100 11.33 22.83 15.91
N PRO A 101 12.10 23.76 16.50
CA PRO A 101 12.17 25.14 16.01
C PRO A 101 12.78 25.22 14.60
N GLY A 102 13.73 24.33 14.27
CA GLY A 102 14.38 24.29 12.95
C GLY A 102 13.46 23.91 11.80
N TYR A 103 12.34 23.22 12.06
CA TYR A 103 11.32 22.97 11.03
C TYR A 103 10.67 24.28 10.55
N HIS A 104 10.58 25.28 11.41
CA HIS A 104 9.94 26.56 11.13
C HIS A 104 10.94 27.63 10.67
N ASP A 105 12.17 27.23 10.35
CA ASP A 105 13.16 28.11 9.74
C ASP A 105 12.73 28.46 8.30
N PRO A 106 12.79 29.74 7.86
CA PRO A 106 12.47 30.14 6.50
C PRO A 106 13.17 29.31 5.41
N ILE A 107 14.41 28.89 5.62
CA ILE A 107 15.15 28.07 4.64
C ILE A 107 14.47 26.69 4.48
N CYS A 108 14.12 26.05 5.59
CA CYS A 108 13.45 24.75 5.61
C CYS A 108 12.04 24.85 4.98
N GLN A 109 11.26 25.84 5.37
CA GLN A 109 9.89 26.06 4.86
C GLN A 109 9.87 26.34 3.35
N ASN A 110 10.82 27.14 2.86
CA ASN A 110 10.95 27.41 1.42
C ASN A 110 11.34 26.16 0.61
N GLY A 111 12.08 25.23 1.23
CA GLY A 111 12.39 23.93 0.63
C GLY A 111 11.16 23.01 0.60
N LEU A 112 10.48 22.87 1.74
CA LEU A 112 9.29 22.02 1.88
C LEU A 112 8.14 22.47 0.97
N ALA A 113 7.93 23.77 0.79
CA ALA A 113 6.90 24.31 -0.10
C ALA A 113 7.08 23.91 -1.57
N LYS A 114 8.29 23.48 -1.99
CA LYS A 114 8.57 23.02 -3.35
C LYS A 114 8.37 21.51 -3.52
N LEU A 115 8.28 20.77 -2.42
CA LEU A 115 8.07 19.33 -2.46
C LEU A 115 6.58 19.03 -2.50
N THR A 116 6.13 18.41 -3.59
CA THR A 116 4.75 17.95 -3.72
C THR A 116 4.75 16.43 -3.74
N LEU A 117 3.99 15.82 -2.83
CA LEU A 117 3.82 14.37 -2.81
C LEU A 117 2.87 13.97 -3.94
N VAL A 118 3.40 13.27 -4.94
CA VAL A 118 2.65 12.82 -6.12
C VAL A 118 2.03 11.44 -5.91
N GLY A 119 2.77 10.52 -5.30
CA GLY A 119 2.34 9.14 -5.06
C GLY A 119 3.44 8.29 -4.45
N GLY A 120 3.25 6.97 -4.42
CA GLY A 120 4.23 6.04 -3.90
C GLY A 120 4.03 4.61 -4.41
N ARG A 121 5.09 3.82 -4.38
CA ARG A 121 5.05 2.37 -4.67
C ARG A 121 5.29 1.60 -3.38
N ILE A 122 4.33 0.75 -3.00
CA ILE A 122 4.37 -0.03 -1.77
C ILE A 122 4.06 -1.48 -2.12
N GLU A 123 4.96 -2.40 -1.79
CA GLU A 123 4.83 -3.84 -2.08
C GLU A 123 4.51 -4.15 -3.55
N GLY A 124 5.11 -3.40 -4.48
CA GLY A 124 4.90 -3.59 -5.93
C GLY A 124 3.63 -2.96 -6.49
N LYS A 125 2.75 -2.41 -5.64
CA LYS A 125 1.54 -1.68 -6.06
C LYS A 125 1.78 -0.18 -6.05
N VAL A 126 1.21 0.50 -7.04
CA VAL A 126 1.23 1.96 -7.14
C VAL A 126 0.06 2.53 -6.35
N PHE A 127 0.34 3.51 -5.51
CA PHE A 127 -0.63 4.24 -4.71
C PHE A 127 -0.56 5.73 -5.02
N ASP A 128 -1.73 6.34 -5.04
CA ASP A 128 -1.90 7.78 -5.09
C ASP A 128 -1.61 8.43 -3.73
N GLN A 129 -1.65 9.76 -3.67
CA GLN A 129 -1.47 10.49 -2.42
C GLN A 129 -2.46 10.07 -1.33
N ALA A 130 -3.71 9.76 -1.68
CA ALA A 130 -4.72 9.31 -0.72
C ALA A 130 -4.40 7.91 -0.17
N GLY A 131 -3.95 6.99 -1.02
CA GLY A 131 -3.51 5.65 -0.64
C GLY A 131 -2.28 5.67 0.26
N VAL A 132 -1.26 6.48 -0.06
CA VAL A 132 -0.07 6.65 0.79
C VAL A 132 -0.46 7.22 2.16
N ASN A 133 -1.36 8.21 2.19
CA ASN A 133 -1.89 8.78 3.43
C ASN A 133 -2.72 7.77 4.24
N TRP A 134 -3.40 6.83 3.60
CA TRP A 134 -4.11 5.75 4.28
C TRP A 134 -3.13 4.78 4.94
N ILE A 135 -2.07 4.37 4.24
CA ILE A 135 -1.07 3.41 4.74
C ILE A 135 -0.30 4.00 5.94
N GLY A 136 0.07 5.28 5.88
CA GLY A 136 0.68 5.97 7.02
C GLY A 136 -0.27 6.14 8.21
N GLY A 137 -1.58 6.13 7.98
CA GLY A 137 -2.61 6.24 9.00
C GLY A 137 -2.94 4.93 9.71
N ILE A 138 -2.36 3.80 9.27
CA ILE A 138 -2.56 2.49 9.91
C ILE A 138 -1.90 2.52 11.29
N SER A 139 -2.72 2.75 12.32
CA SER A 139 -2.30 2.69 13.71
C SER A 139 -2.01 1.24 14.13
N GLY A 140 -0.88 1.03 14.79
CA GLY A 140 -0.50 -0.27 15.37
C GLY A 140 0.22 -1.26 14.43
N GLY A 141 0.39 -0.96 13.13
CA GLY A 141 1.11 -1.85 12.20
C GLY A 141 0.60 -3.30 12.25
N LEU A 142 1.47 -4.25 12.62
CA LEU A 142 1.12 -5.67 12.78
C LEU A 142 0.08 -5.90 13.91
N ASP A 143 0.18 -5.16 15.01
CA ASP A 143 -0.75 -5.27 16.13
C ASP A 143 -2.11 -4.63 15.81
N GLY A 144 -2.12 -3.60 14.95
CA GLY A 144 -3.35 -3.04 14.37
C GLY A 144 -4.07 -4.04 13.46
N LEU A 145 -3.33 -4.73 12.59
CA LEU A 145 -3.87 -5.80 11.75
C LEU A 145 -4.36 -6.98 12.59
N ARG A 146 -3.63 -7.37 13.63
CA ARG A 146 -4.08 -8.40 14.58
C ARG A 146 -5.36 -7.98 15.30
N ALA A 147 -5.47 -6.73 15.76
CA ALA A 147 -6.66 -6.22 16.40
C ALA A 147 -7.87 -6.19 15.44
N GLN A 148 -7.67 -5.81 14.17
CA GLN A 148 -8.71 -5.89 13.14
C GLN A 148 -9.16 -7.33 12.89
N LEU A 149 -8.22 -8.28 12.81
CA LEU A 149 -8.53 -9.69 12.60
C LEU A 149 -9.29 -10.28 13.79
N VAL A 150 -8.88 -9.94 15.03
CA VAL A 150 -9.60 -10.31 16.26
C VAL A 150 -11.01 -9.71 16.26
N HIS A 151 -11.16 -8.44 15.87
CA HIS A 151 -12.47 -7.79 15.78
C HIS A 151 -13.39 -8.47 14.74
N VAL A 152 -12.86 -8.85 13.58
CA VAL A 152 -13.62 -9.59 12.55
C VAL A 152 -14.03 -10.98 13.04
N LEU A 153 -13.15 -11.68 13.75
CA LEU A 153 -13.46 -12.96 14.38
C LEU A 153 -14.53 -12.82 15.48
N GLN A 154 -14.42 -11.78 16.31
CA GLN A 154 -15.40 -11.49 17.36
C GLN A 154 -16.76 -11.09 16.78
N SER A 155 -16.80 -10.27 15.72
CA SER A 155 -18.05 -9.85 15.10
C SER A 155 -18.76 -11.00 14.39
N ALA A 156 -18.02 -11.94 13.78
CA ALA A 156 -18.58 -13.18 13.23
C ALA A 156 -19.21 -14.05 14.33
N GLY A 157 -18.54 -14.17 15.50
CA GLY A 157 -19.09 -14.88 16.66
C GLY A 157 -20.35 -14.22 17.22
N LEU A 158 -20.36 -12.89 17.35
CA LEU A 158 -21.52 -12.11 17.81
C LEU A 158 -22.69 -12.16 16.83
N GLY A 159 -22.43 -12.28 15.52
CA GLY A 159 -23.47 -12.43 14.51
C GLY A 159 -24.25 -13.76 14.63
N ILE A 160 -23.57 -14.86 14.94
CA ILE A 160 -24.21 -16.17 15.12
C ILE A 160 -25.06 -16.21 16.40
N THR A 161 -24.57 -15.64 17.50
CA THR A 161 -25.36 -15.55 18.73
C THR A 161 -26.53 -14.60 18.60
N ALA A 162 -26.36 -13.44 17.95
CA ALA A 162 -27.46 -12.51 17.73
C ALA A 162 -28.55 -13.09 16.81
N THR A 163 -28.18 -13.86 15.78
CA THR A 163 -29.15 -14.53 14.90
C THR A 163 -29.88 -15.67 15.61
N LEU A 164 -29.18 -16.47 16.43
CA LEU A 164 -29.81 -17.53 17.21
C LEU A 164 -30.71 -16.97 18.33
N GLU A 165 -30.28 -15.90 19.00
CA GLU A 165 -31.06 -15.21 20.02
C GLU A 165 -32.30 -14.56 19.40
N GLY A 166 -32.16 -13.86 18.27
CA GLY A 166 -33.29 -13.30 17.51
C GLY A 166 -34.27 -14.37 17.05
N GLY A 167 -33.79 -15.50 16.55
CA GLY A 167 -34.62 -16.66 16.20
C GLY A 167 -35.39 -17.21 17.40
N SER A 168 -34.72 -17.35 18.55
CA SER A 168 -35.35 -17.87 19.77
C SER A 168 -36.41 -16.94 20.36
N LYS A 169 -36.17 -15.61 20.35
CA LYS A 169 -37.14 -14.61 20.81
C LYS A 169 -38.36 -14.56 19.90
N ASN A 170 -38.16 -14.65 18.58
CA ASN A 170 -39.26 -14.68 17.62
C ASN A 170 -40.11 -15.95 17.74
N LEU A 171 -39.49 -17.10 17.96
CA LEU A 171 -40.19 -18.36 18.25
C LEU A 171 -40.99 -18.29 19.56
N TRP A 172 -40.40 -17.72 20.60
CA TRP A 172 -41.08 -17.52 21.88
C TRP A 172 -42.29 -16.58 21.74
N LEU A 173 -42.13 -15.44 21.05
CA LEU A 173 -43.23 -14.51 20.76
C LEU A 173 -44.34 -15.18 19.94
N ALA A 174 -44.01 -16.02 18.96
CA ALA A 174 -44.99 -16.74 18.16
C ALA A 174 -45.77 -17.79 18.97
N LEU A 175 -45.10 -18.48 19.91
CA LEU A 175 -45.74 -19.44 20.80
C LEU A 175 -46.64 -18.76 21.83
N GLU A 176 -46.18 -17.64 22.43
CA GLU A 176 -47.01 -16.89 23.37
C GLU A 176 -48.22 -16.26 22.66
N GLY A 177 -48.05 -15.74 21.45
CA GLY A 177 -49.16 -15.24 20.63
C GLY A 177 -50.23 -16.29 20.33
N ARG A 178 -49.83 -17.54 20.02
CA ARG A 178 -50.79 -18.66 19.84
C ARG A 178 -51.47 -19.07 21.16
N LYS A 179 -50.78 -18.95 22.28
CA LYS A 179 -51.32 -19.26 23.61
C LYS A 179 -52.34 -18.21 24.05
N GLU A 180 -52.12 -16.94 23.75
CA GLU A 180 -53.10 -15.86 23.97
C GLU A 180 -54.39 -16.11 23.15
N GLN A 181 -54.24 -16.43 21.86
CA GLN A 181 -55.37 -16.73 20.97
C GLN A 181 -56.20 -17.94 21.42
N LEU A 182 -55.58 -18.95 22.03
CA LEU A 182 -56.28 -20.10 22.61
C LEU A 182 -56.97 -19.83 23.95
N LYS A 183 -56.66 -18.71 24.61
CA LYS A 183 -57.32 -18.30 25.86
C LYS A 183 -58.50 -17.36 25.61
N GLU A 184 -58.50 -16.63 24.50
CA GLU A 184 -59.55 -15.67 24.14
C GLU A 184 -60.67 -16.24 23.24
N GLY A 185 -60.50 -17.47 22.73
CA GLY A 185 -61.53 -18.22 21.97
C GLY A 185 -62.15 -19.34 22.79
#